data_AF-A0A6L8ERQ3-F1
#
_entry.id   AF-A0A6L8ERQ3-F1
#
_cell.length_a   1.000
_cell.length_b   1.000
_cell.length_c   1.000
_cell.angle_alpha   90.00
_cell.angle_beta   90.00
_cell.angle_gamma   90.00
#
_symmetry.space_group_name_H-M   'P 1'
#
loop_
_entity.id
_entity.type
_entity.pdbx_description
1 polymer ?
#
loop_
_entity_poly.entity_id
_entity_poly.type
_entity_poly.pdbx_seq_one_letter_code
_entity_poly.pdbx_strand_id
1 'polypeptide(L)'
;MAPPSKDLMKNIAHTLIAIIITYTFLIPLQSAEAVLWEDHFDQEAEKDWQHKGNDSVWTVEDGFLKTEIRAQEQWSVIFDRYQFIAYPGPYNDFTITLETVGATRARFGIALAKHFHDPVTKIDEHGYYLFFTNDIYPSRDGDVFIEPGQRWNTDELQQMELHFKDGRFQLNADGESRIDFTDANFDHIDTIAFVLAGFVTEDVKVGTAWVDTFTIDGLAVSPIRKLATTWASLKQEQP
;
A
#
# COMPACT_ATOMS: atom_id res chain seq x y z
N MET A 1 -2.48 -48.59 45.70
CA MET A 1 -2.97 -47.90 44.49
C MET A 1 -2.81 -48.88 43.35
N ALA A 2 -3.90 -49.43 42.82
CA ALA A 2 -3.83 -50.47 41.78
C ALA A 2 -3.45 -49.83 40.42
N PRO A 3 -2.59 -50.47 39.62
CA PRO A 3 -2.23 -49.95 38.31
C PRO A 3 -3.45 -49.95 37.39
N PRO A 4 -3.60 -48.96 36.50
CA PRO A 4 -4.70 -48.92 35.54
C PRO A 4 -4.70 -50.18 34.66
N SER A 5 -5.88 -50.67 34.29
CA SER A 5 -6.01 -51.86 33.47
C SER A 5 -5.40 -51.61 32.07
N LYS A 6 -4.86 -52.67 31.45
CA LYS A 6 -4.23 -52.58 30.12
C LYS A 6 -5.18 -51.99 29.06
N ASP A 7 -6.48 -52.25 29.17
CA ASP A 7 -7.49 -51.70 28.26
C ASP A 7 -7.72 -50.21 28.45
N LEU A 8 -7.65 -49.71 29.70
CA LEU A 8 -7.73 -48.29 29.99
C LEU A 8 -6.51 -47.53 29.43
N MET A 9 -5.30 -48.09 29.58
CA MET A 9 -4.08 -47.52 29.02
C MET A 9 -4.09 -47.52 27.48
N LYS A 10 -4.65 -48.57 26.86
CA LYS A 10 -4.77 -48.66 25.40
C LYS A 10 -5.75 -47.62 24.86
N ASN A 11 -6.88 -47.41 25.51
CA ASN A 11 -7.85 -46.38 25.11
C ASN A 11 -7.29 -44.96 25.26
N ILE A 12 -6.60 -44.66 26.36
CA ILE A 12 -5.93 -43.36 26.56
C ILE A 12 -4.89 -43.10 25.46
N ALA A 13 -4.09 -44.11 25.10
CA ALA A 13 -3.10 -44.00 24.03
C ALA A 13 -3.75 -43.71 22.66
N HIS A 14 -4.86 -44.38 22.32
CA HIS A 14 -5.58 -44.13 21.07
C HIS A 14 -6.21 -42.73 21.05
N THR A 15 -6.76 -42.25 22.18
CA THR A 15 -7.30 -40.90 22.28
C THR A 15 -6.21 -39.84 22.16
N LEU A 16 -5.04 -40.04 22.77
CA LEU A 16 -3.90 -39.14 22.63
C LEU A 16 -3.37 -39.10 21.20
N ILE A 17 -3.25 -40.25 20.53
CA ILE A 17 -2.83 -40.33 19.13
C ILE A 17 -3.83 -39.62 18.22
N ALA A 18 -5.14 -39.80 18.45
CA ALA A 18 -6.17 -39.10 17.68
C ALA A 18 -6.10 -37.58 17.89
N ILE A 19 -5.91 -37.11 19.12
CA ILE A 19 -5.72 -35.69 19.44
C ILE A 19 -4.48 -35.15 18.72
N ILE A 20 -3.33 -35.84 18.83
CA ILE A 20 -2.08 -35.42 18.17
C ILE A 20 -2.28 -35.35 16.66
N ILE A 21 -2.88 -36.37 16.03
CA ILE A 21 -3.15 -36.38 14.59
C ILE A 21 -4.05 -35.20 14.20
N THR A 22 -5.09 -34.92 14.99
CA THR A 22 -6.05 -33.83 14.74
C THR A 22 -5.37 -32.46 14.88
N TYR A 23 -4.49 -32.28 15.87
CA TYR A 23 -3.69 -31.07 16.02
C TYR A 23 -2.63 -30.93 14.92
N THR A 24 -1.92 -32.00 14.54
CA THR A 24 -0.95 -31.94 13.42
C THR A 24 -1.61 -31.69 12.06
N PHE A 25 -2.88 -32.08 11.86
CA PHE A 25 -3.64 -31.78 10.65
C PHE A 25 -4.33 -30.41 10.66
N LEU A 26 -4.56 -29.80 11.83
CA LEU A 26 -5.11 -28.44 11.95
C LEU A 26 -4.04 -27.34 11.93
N ILE A 27 -2.76 -27.69 12.09
CA ILE A 27 -1.65 -26.71 12.15
C ILE A 27 -1.15 -26.21 10.78
N PRO A 28 -1.27 -26.89 9.62
CA PRO A 28 -0.81 -26.33 8.34
C PRO A 28 -1.97 -25.64 7.62
N LEU A 29 -2.48 -24.54 8.16
CA LEU A 29 -3.36 -23.60 7.44
C LEU A 29 -2.97 -22.14 7.73
N GLN A 30 -1.68 -21.92 8.01
CA GLN A 30 -1.06 -20.60 8.19
C GLN A 30 -0.09 -20.26 7.06
N SER A 31 -0.20 -20.88 5.88
CA SER A 31 0.46 -20.34 4.70
C SER A 31 -0.28 -19.08 4.29
N ALA A 32 0.26 -17.91 4.67
CA ALA A 32 -0.07 -16.68 3.98
C ALA A 32 0.38 -16.85 2.54
N GLU A 33 -0.56 -16.92 1.62
CA GLU A 33 -0.26 -16.85 0.19
C GLU A 33 -0.17 -15.37 -0.20
N ALA A 34 0.81 -15.04 -1.04
CA ALA A 34 0.87 -13.74 -1.68
C ALA A 34 -0.40 -13.53 -2.50
N VAL A 35 -1.06 -12.39 -2.31
CA VAL A 35 -2.23 -12.00 -3.09
C VAL A 35 -1.87 -10.86 -4.02
N LEU A 36 -2.26 -11.05 -5.27
CA LEU A 36 -2.37 -10.01 -6.28
C LEU A 36 -3.72 -9.32 -6.08
N TRP A 37 -3.70 -8.00 -5.90
CA TRP A 37 -4.87 -7.14 -5.89
C TRP A 37 -4.71 -6.04 -6.94
N GLU A 38 -5.80 -5.72 -7.63
CA GLU A 38 -5.79 -4.83 -8.78
C GLU A 38 -7.07 -3.99 -8.81
N ASP A 39 -6.92 -2.75 -9.24
CA ASP A 39 -8.01 -1.79 -9.44
C ASP A 39 -7.77 -1.00 -10.72
N HIS A 40 -8.67 -1.15 -11.68
CA HIS A 40 -8.71 -0.41 -12.95
C HIS A 40 -9.58 0.85 -12.87
N PHE A 41 -10.10 1.19 -11.69
CA PHE A 41 -10.97 2.34 -11.47
C PHE A 41 -12.16 2.38 -12.45
N ASP A 42 -12.87 1.25 -12.61
CA ASP A 42 -14.12 1.19 -13.37
C ASP A 42 -15.29 1.85 -12.62
N GLN A 43 -15.18 1.95 -11.30
CA GLN A 43 -16.18 2.56 -10.41
C GLN A 43 -15.54 3.03 -9.09
N GLU A 44 -16.22 3.89 -8.35
CA GLU A 44 -15.77 4.29 -7.01
C GLU A 44 -15.79 3.10 -6.03
N ALA A 45 -14.68 2.92 -5.31
CA ALA A 45 -14.48 1.81 -4.38
C ALA A 45 -14.21 2.31 -2.95
N GLU A 46 -15.22 2.93 -2.31
CA GLU A 46 -15.12 3.50 -0.94
C GLU A 46 -14.71 2.50 0.16
N LYS A 47 -14.82 1.19 -0.11
CA LYS A 47 -14.39 0.13 0.81
C LYS A 47 -12.91 -0.19 0.70
N ASP A 48 -12.30 0.15 -0.43
CA ASP A 48 -10.93 -0.18 -0.79
C ASP A 48 -10.01 1.05 -0.70
N TRP A 49 -10.60 2.24 -0.80
CA TRP A 49 -9.90 3.51 -0.73
C TRP A 49 -10.56 4.51 0.23
N GLN A 50 -9.73 5.34 0.85
CA GLN A 50 -10.17 6.42 1.72
C GLN A 50 -9.42 7.72 1.44
N HIS A 51 -10.15 8.78 1.08
CA HIS A 51 -9.59 10.11 0.98
C HIS A 51 -9.21 10.66 2.38
N LYS A 52 -7.97 11.15 2.49
CA LYS A 52 -7.39 11.82 3.66
C LYS A 52 -6.82 13.17 3.21
N GLY A 53 -7.61 14.21 3.38
CA GLY A 53 -7.30 15.54 2.85
C GLY A 53 -8.57 16.35 2.65
N ASN A 54 -8.43 17.65 2.42
CA ASN A 54 -9.56 18.56 2.18
C ASN A 54 -9.34 19.47 0.97
N ASP A 55 -8.18 19.37 0.32
CA ASP A 55 -7.67 20.38 -0.60
C ASP A 55 -7.70 19.89 -2.06
N SER A 56 -7.96 18.60 -2.25
CA SER A 56 -8.07 17.92 -3.53
C SER A 56 -9.43 17.23 -3.71
N VAL A 57 -9.78 17.04 -4.97
CA VAL A 57 -10.94 16.26 -5.40
C VAL A 57 -10.42 14.99 -6.05
N TRP A 58 -10.98 13.84 -5.69
CA TRP A 58 -10.64 12.53 -6.26
C TRP A 58 -11.90 11.94 -6.88
N THR A 59 -11.82 11.52 -8.13
CA THR A 59 -12.96 11.01 -8.89
C THR A 59 -12.53 9.87 -9.80
N VAL A 60 -13.39 8.88 -9.95
CA VAL A 60 -13.23 7.81 -10.94
C VAL A 60 -13.97 8.20 -12.22
N GLU A 61 -13.25 8.31 -13.34
CA GLU A 61 -13.82 8.70 -14.64
C GLU A 61 -13.06 8.05 -15.79
N ASP A 62 -13.78 7.42 -16.73
CA ASP A 62 -13.26 6.78 -17.94
C ASP A 62 -12.18 5.69 -17.70
N GLY A 63 -12.26 4.96 -16.59
CA GLY A 63 -11.24 3.95 -16.21
C GLY A 63 -9.98 4.57 -15.58
N PHE A 64 -10.08 5.79 -15.05
CA PHE A 64 -8.97 6.44 -14.36
C PHE A 64 -9.41 6.93 -12.98
N LEU A 65 -8.53 6.78 -12.00
CA LEU A 65 -8.56 7.65 -10.83
C LEU A 65 -7.95 9.00 -11.22
N LYS A 66 -8.79 10.03 -11.28
CA LYS A 66 -8.38 11.41 -11.54
C LYS A 66 -8.41 12.22 -10.26
N THR A 67 -7.48 13.17 -10.15
CA THR A 67 -7.47 14.10 -9.02
C THR A 67 -7.06 15.51 -9.43
N GLU A 68 -7.62 16.50 -8.75
CA GLU A 68 -7.31 17.90 -8.94
C GLU A 68 -7.04 18.60 -7.61
N ILE A 69 -6.05 19.50 -7.58
CA ILE A 69 -5.76 20.38 -6.46
C ILE A 69 -5.78 21.83 -6.91
N ARG A 70 -6.44 22.69 -6.14
CA ARG A 70 -6.44 24.13 -6.38
C ARG A 70 -5.32 24.80 -5.60
N ALA A 71 -4.61 25.71 -6.25
CA ALA A 71 -3.56 26.52 -5.62
C ALA A 71 -4.17 27.32 -4.46
N GLN A 72 -3.56 27.22 -3.28
CA GLN A 72 -3.92 28.01 -2.12
C GLN A 72 -3.09 29.29 -2.04
N GLU A 73 -3.60 30.30 -1.31
CA GLU A 73 -2.94 31.61 -1.17
C GLU A 73 -1.60 31.55 -0.41
N GLN A 74 -1.31 30.45 0.29
CA GLN A 74 -0.10 30.25 1.06
C GLN A 74 0.81 29.19 0.44
N TRP A 75 2.12 29.45 0.49
CA TRP A 75 3.19 28.52 0.11
C TRP A 75 3.33 27.42 1.18
N SER A 76 2.30 26.59 1.33
CA SER A 76 2.40 25.34 2.10
C SER A 76 2.33 24.17 1.14
N VAL A 77 3.26 23.23 1.27
CA VAL A 77 3.17 21.95 0.55
C VAL A 77 1.99 21.20 1.13
N ILE A 78 0.94 21.04 0.33
CA ILE A 78 -0.24 20.25 0.69
C ILE A 78 -0.01 18.85 0.14
N PHE A 79 -0.13 17.86 1.01
CA PHE A 79 -0.18 16.46 0.61
C PHE A 79 -1.55 15.91 0.93
N ASP A 80 -2.40 15.82 -0.09
CA ASP A 80 -3.63 15.06 0.05
C ASP A 80 -3.37 13.62 -0.38
N ARG A 81 -4.00 12.69 0.34
CA ARG A 81 -3.75 11.27 0.20
C ARG A 81 -5.03 10.51 -0.11
N TYR A 82 -4.95 9.58 -1.06
CA TYR A 82 -6.01 8.60 -1.30
C TYR A 82 -5.49 7.24 -0.84
N GLN A 83 -5.87 6.86 0.37
CA GLN A 83 -5.25 5.76 1.12
C GLN A 83 -5.87 4.41 0.74
N PHE A 84 -5.01 3.43 0.48
CA PHE A 84 -5.41 2.04 0.30
C PHE A 84 -5.80 1.41 1.64
N ILE A 85 -7.02 0.87 1.71
CA ILE A 85 -7.60 0.26 2.91
C ILE A 85 -8.21 -1.13 2.66
N ALA A 86 -8.21 -1.64 1.42
CA ALA A 86 -8.77 -2.95 1.08
C ALA A 86 -8.15 -4.08 1.93
N TYR A 87 -6.85 -3.97 2.20
CA TYR A 87 -6.15 -4.77 3.20
C TYR A 87 -5.47 -3.84 4.19
N PRO A 88 -5.75 -3.91 5.50
CA PRO A 88 -4.97 -3.16 6.49
C PRO A 88 -3.58 -3.77 6.64
N GLY A 89 -2.58 -2.90 6.78
CA GLY A 89 -1.20 -3.27 7.11
C GLY A 89 -1.03 -3.88 8.52
N PRO A 90 0.21 -4.07 8.97
CA PRO A 90 1.45 -3.66 8.30
C PRO A 90 1.78 -4.52 7.08
N TYR A 91 2.40 -3.90 6.08
CA TYR A 91 2.83 -4.51 4.82
C TYR A 91 4.34 -4.69 4.81
N ASN A 92 4.80 -5.82 4.29
CA ASN A 92 6.19 -6.08 3.96
C ASN A 92 6.25 -7.02 2.75
N ASP A 93 7.35 -6.97 2.01
CA ASP A 93 7.61 -7.80 0.83
C ASP A 93 6.48 -7.69 -0.21
N PHE A 94 6.36 -6.52 -0.82
CA PHE A 94 5.33 -6.24 -1.82
C PHE A 94 5.86 -5.41 -2.98
N THR A 95 5.09 -5.45 -4.06
CA THR A 95 5.33 -4.68 -5.28
C THR A 95 4.08 -3.91 -5.61
N ILE A 96 4.19 -2.59 -5.75
CA ILE A 96 3.13 -1.76 -6.32
C ILE A 96 3.49 -1.44 -7.76
N THR A 97 2.54 -1.62 -8.67
CA THR A 97 2.65 -1.21 -10.07
C THR A 97 1.54 -0.23 -10.38
N LEU A 98 1.90 0.91 -10.95
CA LEU A 98 0.98 1.88 -11.54
C LEU A 98 1.13 1.89 -13.04
N GLU A 99 0.01 1.89 -13.76
CA GLU A 99 -0.02 2.04 -15.22
C GLU A 99 -0.64 3.38 -15.62
N THR A 100 -0.12 3.97 -16.70
CA THR A 100 -0.53 5.26 -17.26
C THR A 100 -0.70 6.33 -16.17
N VAL A 101 0.37 6.59 -15.42
CA VAL A 101 0.39 7.51 -14.27
C VAL A 101 0.99 8.85 -14.67
N GLY A 102 0.37 9.95 -14.28
CA GLY A 102 0.89 11.26 -14.63
C GLY A 102 0.31 12.42 -13.85
N ALA A 103 0.96 13.58 -13.98
CA ALA A 103 0.48 14.83 -13.43
C ALA A 103 0.79 16.01 -14.34
N THR A 104 -0.12 16.98 -14.36
CA THR A 104 0.10 18.29 -14.96
C THR A 104 0.09 19.33 -13.85
N ARG A 105 1.20 20.06 -13.69
CA ARG A 105 1.33 21.19 -12.73
C ARG A 105 1.08 20.78 -11.26
N ALA A 106 1.34 19.52 -10.96
CA ALA A 106 1.36 18.92 -9.63
C ALA A 106 2.46 17.84 -9.60
N ARG A 107 2.71 17.24 -8.44
CA ARG A 107 3.37 15.93 -8.35
C ARG A 107 2.36 14.89 -7.92
N PHE A 108 2.51 13.70 -8.49
CA PHE A 108 1.63 12.58 -8.22
C PHE A 108 2.42 11.27 -8.18
N GLY A 109 1.96 10.34 -7.37
CA GLY A 109 2.56 9.02 -7.23
C GLY A 109 2.14 8.33 -5.93
N ILE A 110 3.04 7.55 -5.35
CA ILE A 110 2.77 6.71 -4.17
C ILE A 110 3.51 7.22 -2.94
N ALA A 111 2.80 7.24 -1.82
CA ALA A 111 3.37 7.44 -0.51
C ALA A 111 3.42 6.12 0.26
N LEU A 112 4.59 5.79 0.78
CA LEU A 112 4.81 4.69 1.72
C LEU A 112 5.23 5.26 3.06
N ALA A 113 4.50 4.90 4.13
CA ALA A 113 4.75 5.44 5.46
C ALA A 113 4.60 4.40 6.56
N LYS A 114 5.38 4.54 7.63
CA LYS A 114 5.08 3.95 8.94
C LYS A 114 4.06 4.78 9.71
N HIS A 115 4.15 6.09 9.58
CA HIS A 115 3.19 7.00 10.16
C HIS A 115 3.09 8.25 9.29
N PHE A 116 1.88 8.78 9.21
CA PHE A 116 1.65 10.14 8.77
C PHE A 116 1.27 10.97 9.99
N HIS A 117 1.64 12.26 9.98
CA HIS A 117 1.24 13.20 11.03
C HIS A 117 -0.26 13.07 11.34
N ASP A 118 -0.57 12.81 12.60
CA ASP A 118 -1.93 12.87 13.13
C ASP A 118 -2.09 14.21 13.86
N PRO A 119 -2.95 15.12 13.34
CA PRO A 119 -3.16 16.43 13.95
C PRO A 119 -3.76 16.34 15.37
N VAL A 120 -4.28 15.18 15.79
CA VAL A 120 -4.81 14.93 17.13
C VAL A 120 -3.71 14.59 18.13
N THR A 121 -2.66 13.86 17.74
CA THR A 121 -1.65 13.35 18.68
C THR A 121 -0.49 14.31 18.92
N LYS A 122 -0.32 15.36 18.09
CA LYS A 122 0.75 16.39 18.21
C LYS A 122 2.18 15.84 18.24
N ILE A 123 2.37 14.58 17.85
CA ILE A 123 3.71 14.02 17.70
C ILE A 123 4.11 14.27 16.24
N ASP A 124 5.13 15.12 16.05
CA ASP A 124 5.79 15.32 14.76
C ASP A 124 6.64 14.09 14.46
N GLU A 125 5.99 12.98 14.16
CA GLU A 125 6.67 11.76 13.74
C GLU A 125 6.71 11.77 12.21
N HIS A 126 7.92 11.96 11.69
CA HIS A 126 8.26 11.94 10.28
C HIS A 126 8.76 10.52 9.94
N GLY A 127 8.08 9.83 9.02
CA GLY A 127 8.38 8.44 8.68
C GLY A 127 7.75 8.01 7.37
N TYR A 128 7.93 8.81 6.32
CA TYR A 128 7.40 8.51 5.00
C TYR A 128 8.37 8.82 3.85
N TYR A 129 8.11 8.14 2.73
CA TYR A 129 8.64 8.46 1.42
C TYR A 129 7.51 8.72 0.45
N LEU A 130 7.65 9.80 -0.32
CA LEU A 130 6.77 10.13 -1.44
C LEU A 130 7.55 9.83 -2.71
N PHE A 131 7.08 8.85 -3.47
CA PHE A 131 7.60 8.48 -4.77
C PHE A 131 6.70 9.12 -5.82
N PHE A 132 7.16 10.19 -6.46
CA PHE A 132 6.45 10.86 -7.53
C PHE A 132 6.94 10.35 -8.89
N THR A 133 6.18 10.60 -9.96
CA THR A 133 6.60 10.28 -11.34
C THR A 133 7.91 10.95 -11.74
N ASN A 134 8.22 12.10 -11.13
CA ASN A 134 9.31 12.98 -11.50
C ASN A 134 10.36 13.22 -10.40
N ASP A 135 10.16 12.78 -9.16
CA ASP A 135 11.18 12.82 -8.09
C ASP A 135 10.78 11.98 -6.88
N ILE A 136 11.64 11.95 -5.87
CA ILE A 136 11.36 11.36 -4.56
C ILE A 136 11.51 12.43 -3.48
N TYR A 137 10.60 12.41 -2.50
CA TYR A 137 10.65 13.29 -1.34
C TYR A 137 10.56 12.46 -0.04
N PRO A 138 11.63 12.44 0.78
CA PRO A 138 11.58 11.87 2.11
C PRO A 138 11.16 12.91 3.16
N SER A 139 10.43 12.47 4.19
CA SER A 139 10.30 13.22 5.45
C SER A 139 10.45 12.24 6.60
N ARG A 140 11.58 12.33 7.29
CA ARG A 140 11.94 11.46 8.41
C ARG A 140 12.88 12.14 9.39
N ASP A 141 12.90 11.66 10.62
CA ASP A 141 13.98 11.90 11.57
C ASP A 141 15.16 10.97 11.24
N GLY A 142 16.28 11.49 10.71
CA GLY A 142 17.54 10.72 10.61
C GLY A 142 18.45 10.95 9.38
N ASP A 143 19.63 10.32 9.42
CA ASP A 143 20.84 10.59 8.62
C ASP A 143 20.95 9.90 7.25
N VAL A 144 19.92 9.17 6.78
CA VAL A 144 20.01 8.54 5.45
C VAL A 144 19.78 9.63 4.39
N PHE A 145 20.90 10.08 3.83
CA PHE A 145 20.93 10.95 2.67
C PHE A 145 20.50 10.16 1.43
N ILE A 146 19.25 10.35 1.02
CA ILE A 146 18.95 10.25 -0.41
C ILE A 146 19.49 11.56 -0.99
N GLU A 147 20.39 11.48 -1.97
CA GLU A 147 20.93 12.68 -2.63
C GLU A 147 19.78 13.65 -2.99
N PRO A 148 19.97 14.98 -2.86
CA PRO A 148 18.89 15.95 -3.05
C PRO A 148 18.12 15.66 -4.33
N GLY A 149 16.80 15.47 -4.17
CA GLY A 149 15.89 14.87 -5.15
C GLY A 149 16.25 15.17 -6.59
N GLN A 150 16.88 14.20 -7.25
CA GLN A 150 17.16 14.29 -8.66
C GLN A 150 15.83 14.25 -9.39
N ARG A 151 15.36 15.43 -9.83
CA ARG A 151 14.17 15.51 -10.67
C ARG A 151 14.43 14.73 -11.95
N TRP A 152 13.63 13.71 -12.16
CA TRP A 152 13.46 13.03 -13.43
C TRP A 152 12.55 13.87 -14.33
N ASN A 153 12.90 14.00 -15.61
CA ASN A 153 12.11 14.77 -16.58
C ASN A 153 10.92 13.95 -17.11
N THR A 154 10.14 13.36 -16.20
CA THR A 154 9.04 12.43 -16.48
C THR A 154 7.84 12.80 -15.62
N ASP A 155 7.03 13.76 -16.09
CA ASP A 155 5.79 14.10 -15.39
C ASP A 155 4.68 13.05 -15.63
N GLU A 156 4.86 12.21 -16.66
CA GLU A 156 3.98 11.10 -17.06
C GLU A 156 4.83 9.85 -17.32
N LEU A 157 4.31 8.68 -16.98
CA LEU A 157 4.94 7.37 -17.14
C LEU A 157 3.91 6.37 -17.68
N GLN A 158 4.35 5.43 -18.52
CA GLN A 158 3.52 4.29 -18.90
C GLN A 158 3.43 3.30 -17.74
N GLN A 159 4.53 3.11 -17.02
CA GLN A 159 4.57 2.22 -15.87
C GLN A 159 5.50 2.76 -14.78
N MET A 160 5.05 2.67 -13.52
CA MET A 160 5.86 2.94 -12.34
C MET A 160 5.76 1.73 -11.39
N GLU A 161 6.89 1.11 -11.08
CA GLU A 161 6.97 -0.10 -10.25
C GLU A 161 7.80 0.18 -8.99
N LEU A 162 7.21 -0.02 -7.82
CA LEU A 162 7.82 0.21 -6.52
C LEU A 162 7.87 -1.09 -5.73
N HIS A 163 9.08 -1.61 -5.55
CA HIS A 163 9.36 -2.77 -4.71
C HIS A 163 9.75 -2.32 -3.29
N PHE A 164 9.13 -2.94 -2.29
CA PHE A 164 9.53 -2.82 -0.89
C PHE A 164 9.76 -4.18 -0.27
N LYS A 165 10.92 -4.37 0.35
CA LYS A 165 11.24 -5.59 1.11
C LYS A 165 12.27 -5.31 2.19
N ASP A 166 11.91 -5.57 3.45
CA ASP A 166 12.82 -5.52 4.59
C ASP A 166 13.64 -4.21 4.65
N GLY A 167 12.98 -3.08 4.39
CA GLY A 167 13.59 -1.74 4.38
C GLY A 167 14.30 -1.34 3.09
N ARG A 168 14.42 -2.23 2.10
CA ARG A 168 14.88 -1.87 0.76
C ARG A 168 13.72 -1.32 -0.07
N PHE A 169 13.96 -0.17 -0.68
CA PHE A 169 13.06 0.47 -1.64
C PHE A 169 13.73 0.45 -3.01
N GLN A 170 13.00 0.00 -4.03
CA GLN A 170 13.46 0.05 -5.41
C GLN A 170 12.34 0.61 -6.28
N LEU A 171 12.64 1.68 -7.01
CA LEU A 171 11.72 2.29 -7.97
C LEU A 171 12.25 2.07 -9.38
N ASN A 172 11.42 1.45 -10.22
CA ASN A 172 11.61 1.39 -11.66
C ASN A 172 10.50 2.19 -12.35
N ALA A 173 10.82 2.85 -13.45
CA ALA A 173 9.84 3.57 -14.26
C ALA A 173 10.14 3.39 -15.74
N ASP A 174 9.15 2.95 -16.51
CA ASP A 174 9.25 2.60 -17.93
C ASP A 174 10.45 1.66 -18.25
N GLY A 175 10.71 0.71 -17.35
CA GLY A 175 11.82 -0.25 -17.46
C GLY A 175 13.19 0.29 -17.05
N GLU A 176 13.30 1.55 -16.62
CA GLU A 176 14.54 2.15 -16.12
C GLU A 176 14.56 2.19 -14.58
N SER A 177 15.68 1.77 -13.98
CA SER A 177 15.87 1.90 -12.53
C SER A 177 16.12 3.36 -12.17
N ARG A 178 15.29 3.90 -11.27
CA ARG A 178 15.31 5.31 -10.84
C ARG A 178 16.03 5.49 -9.52
N ILE A 179 15.73 4.64 -8.53
CA ILE A 179 16.38 4.66 -7.23
C ILE A 179 16.35 3.26 -6.59
N ASP A 180 17.40 2.94 -5.84
CA ASP A 180 17.53 1.73 -5.03
C ASP A 180 18.29 2.07 -3.75
N PHE A 181 17.63 1.95 -2.60
CA PHE A 181 18.24 2.26 -1.30
C PHE A 181 17.66 1.40 -0.19
N THR A 182 18.30 1.42 0.97
CA THR A 182 17.82 0.70 2.16
C THR A 182 17.73 1.66 3.34
N ASP A 183 16.65 1.54 4.10
CA ASP A 183 16.43 2.23 5.35
C ASP A 183 16.03 1.23 6.43
N ALA A 184 16.94 0.99 7.38
CA ALA A 184 16.72 0.07 8.49
C ALA A 184 15.59 0.51 9.44
N ASN A 185 15.18 1.79 9.38
CA ASN A 185 14.04 2.28 10.15
C ASN A 185 12.70 1.84 9.56
N PHE A 186 12.66 1.23 8.37
CA PHE A 186 11.46 0.73 7.70
C PHE A 186 11.48 -0.80 7.57
N ASP A 187 11.30 -1.52 8.67
CA ASP A 187 11.09 -2.99 8.63
C ASP A 187 9.69 -3.39 8.14
N HIS A 188 8.76 -2.44 8.06
CA HIS A 188 7.41 -2.58 7.47
C HIS A 188 6.86 -1.22 7.05
N ILE A 189 5.77 -1.24 6.29
CA ILE A 189 4.95 -0.08 5.90
C ILE A 189 3.58 -0.21 6.56
N ASP A 190 3.08 0.85 7.19
CA ASP A 190 1.72 0.86 7.76
C ASP A 190 0.70 1.46 6.81
N THR A 191 1.12 2.41 5.98
CA THR A 191 0.24 3.13 5.06
C THR A 191 0.79 3.13 3.64
N ILE A 192 -0.08 2.76 2.71
CA ILE A 192 0.07 2.93 1.27
C ILE A 192 -1.01 3.90 0.82
N ALA A 193 -0.64 4.93 0.06
CA ALA A 193 -1.60 5.88 -0.48
C ALA A 193 -1.10 6.45 -1.81
N PHE A 194 -2.02 6.86 -2.68
CA PHE A 194 -1.69 7.89 -3.65
C PHE A 194 -1.44 9.21 -2.94
N VAL A 195 -0.52 10.01 -3.46
CA VAL A 195 -0.22 11.34 -2.96
C VAL A 195 -0.26 12.36 -4.08
N LEU A 196 -0.96 13.46 -3.85
CA LEU A 196 -0.99 14.62 -4.72
C LEU A 196 -0.33 15.80 -3.99
N ALA A 197 0.64 16.44 -4.65
CA ALA A 197 1.29 17.66 -4.17
C ALA A 197 1.12 18.79 -5.19
N GLY A 198 0.46 19.88 -4.80
CA GLY A 198 0.29 21.06 -5.64
C GLY A 198 1.46 22.03 -5.56
N PHE A 199 1.74 22.75 -6.66
CA PHE A 199 2.61 23.93 -6.64
C PHE A 199 1.82 25.21 -6.88
N VAL A 200 2.15 26.25 -6.13
CA VAL A 200 1.66 27.60 -6.41
C VAL A 200 2.53 28.19 -7.52
N THR A 201 1.93 28.47 -8.67
CA THR A 201 2.52 29.36 -9.69
C THR A 201 1.53 30.50 -9.94
N GLU A 202 2.01 31.73 -10.14
CA GLU A 202 1.17 32.93 -10.26
C GLU A 202 0.17 32.85 -11.43
N ASP A 203 0.48 32.05 -12.46
CA ASP A 203 -0.27 31.98 -13.72
C ASP A 203 -1.26 30.82 -13.81
N VAL A 204 -1.14 29.80 -12.95
CA VAL A 204 -2.01 28.61 -13.01
C VAL A 204 -2.45 28.16 -11.62
N LYS A 205 -3.77 28.02 -11.46
CA LYS A 205 -4.43 27.74 -10.18
C LYS A 205 -4.86 26.29 -9.98
N VAL A 206 -4.66 25.40 -10.95
CA VAL A 206 -5.11 24.01 -10.88
C VAL A 206 -4.00 23.08 -11.35
N GLY A 207 -3.65 22.13 -10.50
CA GLY A 207 -2.85 20.96 -10.86
C GLY A 207 -3.74 19.73 -10.93
N THR A 208 -3.47 18.84 -11.88
CA THR A 208 -4.25 17.62 -12.10
C THR A 208 -3.34 16.41 -12.15
N ALA A 209 -3.87 15.24 -11.82
CA ALA A 209 -3.15 13.97 -11.92
C ALA A 209 -4.10 12.81 -12.21
N TRP A 210 -3.53 11.71 -12.68
CA TRP A 210 -4.28 10.51 -13.07
C TRP A 210 -3.45 9.24 -12.93
N VAL A 211 -4.16 8.12 -12.80
CA VAL A 211 -3.64 6.75 -12.90
C VAL A 211 -4.75 5.86 -13.45
N ASP A 212 -4.39 4.94 -14.33
CA ASP A 212 -5.29 3.99 -14.99
C ASP A 212 -5.46 2.74 -14.13
N THR A 213 -4.35 2.12 -13.74
CA THR A 213 -4.38 0.87 -12.99
C THR A 213 -3.44 0.94 -11.79
N PHE A 214 -3.93 0.45 -10.65
CA PHE A 214 -3.13 0.14 -9.47
C PHE A 214 -3.11 -1.36 -9.26
N THR A 215 -1.91 -1.92 -9.11
CA THR A 215 -1.72 -3.32 -8.75
C THR A 215 -0.81 -3.39 -7.54
N ILE A 216 -1.15 -4.25 -6.57
CA ILE A 216 -0.26 -4.63 -5.48
C ILE A 216 -0.15 -6.15 -5.37
N ASP A 217 1.07 -6.65 -5.43
CA ASP A 217 1.41 -8.07 -5.29
C ASP A 217 2.29 -8.30 -4.05
N GLY A 218 2.29 -9.52 -3.52
CA GLY A 218 3.11 -9.93 -2.38
C GLY A 218 2.44 -9.78 -1.02
N LEU A 219 1.24 -9.18 -0.94
CA LEU A 219 0.56 -8.99 0.33
C LEU A 219 0.24 -10.32 1.02
N ALA A 220 0.80 -10.53 2.20
CA ALA A 220 0.52 -11.67 3.05
C ALA A 220 -0.88 -11.54 3.70
N VAL A 221 -1.89 -12.16 3.10
CA VAL A 221 -3.25 -12.19 3.67
C VAL A 221 -3.59 -13.54 4.29
N SER A 222 -4.37 -13.52 5.38
CA SER A 222 -4.82 -14.76 6.02
C SER A 222 -5.83 -15.51 5.13
N PRO A 223 -5.85 -16.86 5.16
CA PRO A 223 -6.77 -17.66 4.35
C PRO A 223 -8.25 -17.32 4.53
N ILE A 224 -8.65 -16.90 5.73
CA ILE A 224 -10.03 -16.49 6.04
C ILE A 224 -10.42 -15.24 5.26
N ARG A 225 -9.50 -14.27 5.11
CA ARG A 225 -9.76 -13.05 4.34
C ARG A 225 -9.82 -13.32 2.85
N LYS A 226 -8.95 -14.19 2.33
CA LYS A 226 -9.02 -14.64 0.93
C LYS A 226 -10.38 -15.24 0.61
N LEU A 227 -10.89 -16.13 1.47
CA LEU A 227 -12.26 -16.64 1.31
C LEU A 227 -13.29 -15.51 1.27
N ALA A 228 -13.25 -14.56 2.21
CA ALA A 228 -14.17 -13.43 2.20
C ALA A 228 -14.08 -12.57 0.92
N THR A 229 -12.88 -12.31 0.40
CA THR A 229 -12.70 -11.55 -0.85
C THR A 229 -13.14 -12.34 -2.07
N THR A 230 -12.79 -13.62 -2.18
CA THR A 230 -13.27 -14.51 -3.25
C THR A 230 -14.80 -14.62 -3.24
N TRP A 231 -15.41 -14.76 -2.06
CA TRP A 231 -16.88 -14.79 -1.93
C TRP A 231 -17.54 -13.46 -2.28
N ALA A 232 -16.88 -12.32 -2.02
CA ALA A 232 -17.38 -11.01 -2.41
C ALA A 232 -17.32 -10.81 -3.94
N SER A 233 -16.19 -11.16 -4.57
CA SER A 233 -16.01 -11.11 -6.03
C SER A 233 -17.02 -12.01 -6.76
N LEU A 234 -17.21 -13.25 -6.31
CA LEU A 234 -18.20 -14.17 -6.90
C LEU A 234 -19.65 -13.66 -6.81
N LYS A 235 -19.97 -12.82 -5.81
CA LYS A 235 -21.30 -12.21 -5.70
C LYS A 235 -21.50 -11.02 -6.63
N GLN A 236 -20.43 -10.35 -7.03
CA GLN A 236 -20.48 -9.26 -7.99
C GLN A 236 -20.60 -9.77 -9.43
N GLU A 237 -20.09 -10.98 -9.72
CA GLU A 237 -20.19 -11.63 -11.04
C GLU A 237 -21.54 -12.34 -11.32
N GLN A 238 -22.45 -12.43 -10.35
CA GLN A 238 -23.79 -12.97 -10.58
C GLN A 238 -24.76 -11.85 -11.01
N PRO A 239 -25.35 -11.93 -12.22
CA PRO A 239 -26.23 -10.90 -12.78
C PRO A 239 -27.58 -10.77 -12.06
#